data_AF-G1NIE7-F1
#
_entry.id   AF-G1NIE7-F1
#
_cell.length_a   1.000
_cell.length_b   1.000
_cell.length_c   1.000
_cell.angle_alpha   90.00
_cell.angle_beta   90.00
_cell.angle_gamma   90.00
#
_symmetry.space_group_name_H-M   'P 1'
#
loop_
_entity.id
_entity.type
_entity.pdbx_description
1 polymer ?
#
loop_
_entity_poly.entity_id
_entity_poly.type
_entity_poly.pdbx_seq_one_letter_code
_entity_poly.pdbx_strand_id
1 'polypeptide(L)'
;LTHKILEMEERHKEEMDTLKEEKENLQSLVTRQSYIIQELEKQLNKATTNNSVLQKQQLELMDTVHTLITLCSKEGVLLKNAKKEEEKPFRDCADVYQSGFNKSGVYTIYINNVSDPKKVFCNMEINGGGWTVIQHREDGSLDFQKDIFE
;
A
#
# COMPACT_ATOMS: atom_id res chain seq x y z
N LEU A 1 64.54 -38.31 52.87
CA LEU A 1 64.10 -36.91 52.65
C LEU A 1 64.31 -36.51 51.20
N THR A 2 65.51 -36.68 50.66
CA THR A 2 65.87 -36.43 49.24
C THR A 2 65.01 -37.18 48.21
N HIS A 3 64.74 -38.47 48.40
CA HIS A 3 63.86 -39.24 47.50
C HIS A 3 62.43 -38.68 47.42
N LYS A 4 61.84 -38.35 48.57
CA LYS A 4 60.49 -37.75 48.63
C LYS A 4 60.41 -36.35 48.02
N ILE A 5 61.54 -35.62 48.01
CA ILE A 5 61.63 -34.31 47.35
C ILE A 5 61.63 -34.50 45.83
N LEU A 6 62.44 -35.45 45.32
CA LEU A 6 62.47 -35.79 43.89
C LEU A 6 61.10 -36.25 43.35
N GLU A 7 60.41 -37.15 44.07
CA GLU A 7 59.06 -37.60 43.68
C GLU A 7 58.02 -36.46 43.69
N MET A 8 58.20 -35.44 44.52
CA MET A 8 57.31 -34.28 44.57
C MET A 8 57.64 -33.27 43.46
N GLU A 9 58.92 -33.09 43.12
CA GLU A 9 59.36 -32.28 41.98
C GLU A 9 58.89 -32.88 40.65
N GLU A 10 58.93 -34.21 40.50
CA GLU A 10 58.46 -34.90 39.30
C GLU A 10 56.95 -34.74 39.11
N ARG A 11 56.15 -34.94 40.18
CA ARG A 11 54.70 -34.71 40.13
C ARG A 11 54.33 -33.26 39.84
N HIS A 12 54.99 -32.29 40.48
CA HIS A 12 54.76 -30.88 40.17
C HIS A 12 55.12 -30.56 38.72
N LYS A 13 56.13 -31.21 38.14
CA LYS A 13 56.49 -31.02 36.73
C LYS A 13 55.40 -31.57 35.80
N GLU A 14 54.86 -32.76 36.06
CA GLU A 14 53.74 -33.32 35.31
C GLU A 14 52.48 -32.45 35.40
N GLU A 15 52.15 -31.95 36.60
CA GLU A 15 51.03 -31.01 36.82
C GLU A 15 51.25 -29.69 36.04
N MET A 16 52.48 -29.17 36.00
CA MET A 16 52.79 -27.96 35.24
C MET A 16 52.71 -28.18 33.73
N ASP A 17 53.12 -29.35 33.23
CA ASP A 17 53.04 -29.70 31.81
C ASP A 17 51.58 -29.86 31.36
N THR A 18 50.75 -30.54 32.16
CA THR A 18 49.31 -30.66 31.91
C THR A 18 48.59 -29.31 31.95
N LEU A 19 48.86 -28.47 32.94
CA LEU A 19 48.30 -27.11 33.00
C LEU A 19 48.72 -26.24 31.81
N LYS A 20 49.93 -26.45 31.28
CA LYS A 20 50.40 -25.75 30.09
C LYS A 20 49.63 -26.18 28.84
N GLU A 21 49.39 -27.48 28.67
CA GLU A 21 48.57 -28.02 27.57
C GLU A 21 47.12 -27.51 27.65
N GLU A 22 46.51 -27.55 28.83
CA GLU A 22 45.15 -27.02 29.04
C GLU A 22 45.07 -25.52 28.71
N LYS A 23 46.10 -24.74 29.09
CA LYS A 23 46.18 -23.32 28.74
C LYS A 23 46.23 -23.10 27.23
N GLU A 24 47.04 -23.87 26.51
CA GLU A 24 47.13 -23.77 25.05
C GLU A 24 45.80 -24.12 24.37
N ASN A 25 45.12 -25.15 24.86
CA ASN A 25 43.79 -25.55 24.40
C ASN A 25 42.74 -24.46 24.64
N LEU A 26 42.70 -23.89 25.85
CA LEU A 26 41.81 -22.78 26.18
C LEU A 26 42.09 -21.54 25.32
N GLN A 27 43.38 -21.25 25.08
CA GLN A 27 43.78 -20.09 24.28
C GLN A 27 43.38 -20.23 22.80
N SER A 28 43.44 -21.46 22.27
CA SER A 28 42.90 -21.79 20.95
C SER A 28 41.38 -21.60 20.87
N LEU A 29 40.64 -22.08 21.88
CA LEU A 29 39.19 -21.92 21.97
C LEU A 29 38.77 -20.44 22.04
N VAL A 30 39.45 -19.64 22.85
CA VAL A 30 39.18 -18.19 22.97
C VAL A 30 39.42 -17.48 21.65
N THR A 31 40.49 -17.83 20.94
CA THR A 31 40.81 -17.23 19.63
C THR A 31 39.73 -17.59 18.60
N ARG A 32 39.27 -18.85 18.59
CA ARG A 32 38.19 -19.30 17.72
C ARG A 32 36.85 -18.63 18.05
N GLN A 33 36.52 -18.50 19.33
CA GLN A 33 35.32 -17.79 19.77
C GLN A 33 35.35 -16.31 19.38
N SER A 34 36.50 -15.64 19.54
CA SER A 34 36.69 -14.25 19.14
C SER A 34 36.42 -14.06 17.64
N TYR A 35 36.93 -14.95 16.79
CA TYR A 35 36.65 -14.94 15.35
C TYR A 35 35.16 -15.11 15.04
N ILE A 36 34.49 -16.07 15.69
CA ILE A 36 33.06 -16.33 15.47
C ILE A 36 32.22 -15.12 15.90
N ILE A 37 32.53 -14.50 17.03
CA ILE A 37 31.83 -13.31 17.52
C ILE A 37 31.95 -12.17 16.50
N GLN A 38 33.15 -11.90 15.97
CA GLN A 38 33.36 -10.87 14.95
C GLN A 38 32.53 -11.12 13.68
N GLU A 39 32.44 -12.37 13.21
CA GLU A 39 31.64 -12.67 12.03
C GLU A 39 30.13 -12.55 12.30
N LEU A 40 29.67 -12.95 13.49
CA LEU A 40 28.26 -12.77 13.91
C LEU A 40 27.90 -11.29 14.02
N GLU A 41 28.76 -10.45 14.59
CA GLU A 41 28.57 -9.00 14.65
C GLU A 41 28.45 -8.38 13.26
N LYS A 42 29.31 -8.80 12.33
CA LYS A 42 29.27 -8.35 10.93
C LYS A 42 27.98 -8.77 10.23
N GLN A 43 27.51 -10.00 10.46
CA GLN A 43 26.23 -10.48 9.94
C GLN A 43 25.06 -9.67 10.50
N LEU A 44 25.05 -9.43 11.81
CA LEU A 44 24.01 -8.65 12.49
C LEU A 44 23.94 -7.21 11.98
N ASN A 45 25.09 -6.56 11.78
CA ASN A 45 25.14 -5.21 11.21
C ASN A 45 24.52 -5.17 9.80
N LYS A 46 24.87 -6.11 8.92
CA LYS A 46 24.28 -6.22 7.57
C LYS A 46 22.77 -6.47 7.62
N ALA A 47 22.31 -7.35 8.51
CA ALA A 47 20.89 -7.61 8.68
C ALA A 47 20.14 -6.37 9.19
N THR A 48 20.74 -5.64 10.13
CA THR A 48 20.17 -4.41 10.71
C THR A 48 20.08 -3.29 9.68
N THR A 49 21.10 -3.09 8.84
CA THR A 49 21.06 -2.08 7.77
C THR A 49 20.06 -2.42 6.68
N ASN A 50 19.92 -3.70 6.31
CA ASN A 50 18.89 -4.12 5.35
C ASN A 50 17.49 -3.91 5.91
N ASN A 51 17.31 -4.15 7.21
CA ASN A 51 16.07 -3.86 7.92
C ASN A 51 15.77 -2.36 7.93
N SER A 52 16.76 -1.50 8.18
CA SER A 52 16.56 -0.05 8.21
C SER A 52 16.23 0.57 6.85
N VAL A 53 16.76 0.04 5.73
CA VAL A 53 16.38 0.47 4.37
C VAL A 53 14.92 0.12 4.09
N LEU A 54 14.50 -1.10 4.41
CA LEU A 54 13.11 -1.54 4.21
C LEU A 54 12.14 -0.77 5.13
N GLN A 55 12.53 -0.53 6.38
CA GLN A 55 11.78 0.32 7.33
C GLN A 55 11.64 1.76 6.81
N LYS A 56 12.72 2.33 6.25
CA LYS A 56 12.70 3.67 5.65
C LYS A 56 11.76 3.72 4.44
N GLN A 57 11.83 2.74 3.55
CA GLN A 57 10.92 2.63 2.41
C GLN A 57 9.46 2.48 2.84
N GLN A 58 9.17 1.71 3.90
CA GLN A 58 7.82 1.60 4.46
C GLN A 58 7.32 2.94 5.02
N LEU A 59 8.18 3.71 5.68
CA LEU A 59 7.84 5.04 6.21
C LEU A 59 7.52 6.03 5.07
N GLU A 60 8.36 6.09 4.03
CA GLU A 60 8.15 6.94 2.85
C GLU A 60 6.88 6.54 2.09
N LEU A 61 6.58 5.24 1.97
CA LEU A 61 5.34 4.75 1.38
C LEU A 61 4.11 5.15 2.20
N MET A 62 4.19 5.07 3.53
CA MET A 62 3.10 5.47 4.42
C MET A 62 2.82 6.98 4.35
N ASP A 63 3.86 7.80 4.22
CA ASP A 63 3.74 9.26 4.09
C ASP A 63 3.14 9.67 2.73
N THR A 64 3.56 9.02 1.64
CA THR A 64 2.97 9.23 0.31
C THR A 64 1.51 8.79 0.26
N VAL A 65 1.15 7.65 0.87
CA VAL A 65 -0.25 7.20 0.99
C VAL A 65 -1.09 8.19 1.81
N HIS A 66 -0.59 8.68 2.96
CA HIS A 66 -1.29 9.71 3.73
C HIS A 66 -1.46 11.02 2.96
N THR A 67 -0.46 11.41 2.18
CA THR A 67 -0.53 12.59 1.31
C THR A 67 -1.59 12.41 0.24
N LEU A 68 -1.62 11.25 -0.43
CA LEU A 68 -2.66 10.93 -1.42
C LEU A 68 -4.06 10.88 -0.80
N ILE A 69 -4.23 10.30 0.39
CA ILE A 69 -5.51 10.33 1.12
C ILE A 69 -5.92 11.77 1.44
N THR A 70 -4.97 12.62 1.81
CA THR A 70 -5.22 14.04 2.12
C THR A 70 -5.60 14.82 0.87
N LEU A 71 -4.92 14.58 -0.24
CA LEU A 71 -5.27 15.17 -1.54
C LEU A 71 -6.64 14.68 -2.00
N CYS A 72 -6.92 13.38 -1.95
CA CYS A 72 -8.25 12.83 -2.21
C CYS A 72 -9.32 13.32 -1.22
N SER A 73 -8.95 13.69 0.01
CA SER A 73 -9.87 14.33 0.96
C SER A 73 -10.08 15.80 0.61
N LYS A 74 -9.07 16.53 0.11
CA LYS A 74 -9.20 17.93 -0.36
C LYS A 74 -9.94 18.03 -1.69
N GLU A 75 -9.68 17.14 -2.66
CA GLU A 75 -10.48 16.96 -3.88
C GLU A 75 -11.87 16.37 -3.55
N GLY A 76 -11.96 15.46 -2.57
CA GLY A 76 -13.21 14.88 -2.10
C GLY A 76 -14.09 15.88 -1.36
N VAL A 77 -13.54 16.97 -0.84
CA VAL A 77 -14.28 18.10 -0.24
C VAL A 77 -14.91 19.00 -1.32
N LEU A 78 -14.40 19.03 -2.55
CA LEU A 78 -15.11 19.68 -3.65
C LEU A 78 -16.37 18.91 -4.09
N LEU A 79 -16.45 17.61 -3.83
CA LEU A 79 -17.64 16.79 -4.14
C LEU A 79 -18.51 16.47 -2.91
N LYS A 80 -18.06 16.75 -1.68
CA LYS A 80 -18.83 16.50 -0.44
C LYS A 80 -19.35 17.77 0.24
N ASN A 81 -19.04 18.95 -0.29
CA ASN A 81 -19.67 20.21 0.10
C ASN A 81 -20.86 20.60 -0.78
N ALA A 82 -21.40 19.67 -1.58
CA ALA A 82 -22.82 19.71 -1.88
C ALA A 82 -23.54 19.49 -0.55
N LYS A 83 -23.91 20.61 0.07
CA LYS A 83 -24.88 20.63 1.14
C LYS A 83 -26.00 19.66 0.77
N LYS A 84 -26.48 18.94 1.76
CA LYS A 84 -27.81 18.32 1.75
C LYS A 84 -28.87 19.44 1.72
N GLU A 85 -28.81 20.33 0.73
CA GLU A 85 -29.98 21.00 0.22
C GLU A 85 -30.83 19.88 -0.39
N GLU A 86 -32.14 19.97 -0.27
CA GLU A 86 -33.03 19.16 -1.09
C GLU A 86 -32.73 19.52 -2.56
N GLU A 87 -31.72 18.89 -3.15
CA GLU A 87 -31.37 19.05 -4.54
C GLU A 87 -32.59 18.56 -5.31
N LYS A 88 -33.34 19.52 -5.83
CA LYS A 88 -34.51 19.28 -6.65
C LYS A 88 -34.09 18.27 -7.72
N PRO A 89 -34.70 17.07 -7.75
CA PRO A 89 -34.26 16.03 -8.66
C PRO A 89 -34.35 16.52 -10.10
N PHE A 90 -33.28 16.34 -10.89
CA PHE A 90 -33.29 16.72 -12.30
C PHE A 90 -34.37 15.94 -13.03
N ARG A 91 -35.32 16.63 -13.67
CA ARG A 91 -36.44 15.96 -14.35
C ARG A 91 -36.06 15.52 -15.77
N ASP A 92 -35.12 16.23 -16.37
CA ASP A 92 -34.62 16.01 -17.72
C ASP A 92 -33.21 16.63 -17.88
N CYS A 93 -32.60 16.43 -19.05
CA CYS A 93 -31.29 17.01 -19.35
C CYS A 93 -31.29 18.55 -19.44
N ALA A 94 -32.44 19.20 -19.61
CA ALA A 94 -32.51 20.67 -19.63
C ALA A 94 -32.35 21.22 -18.19
N ASP A 95 -32.99 20.59 -17.20
CA ASP A 95 -32.76 20.89 -15.78
C ASP A 95 -31.27 20.66 -15.40
N VAL A 96 -30.66 19.58 -15.90
CA VAL A 96 -29.22 19.29 -15.71
C VAL A 96 -28.37 20.43 -16.29
N TYR A 97 -28.65 20.85 -17.53
CA TYR A 97 -27.89 21.91 -18.20
C TYR A 97 -28.03 23.26 -17.51
N GLN A 98 -29.24 23.64 -17.10
CA GLN A 98 -29.51 24.86 -16.35
C GLN A 98 -28.81 24.90 -14.99
N SER A 99 -28.54 23.73 -14.40
CA SER A 99 -27.81 23.59 -13.14
C SER A 99 -26.28 23.71 -13.32
N GLY A 100 -25.81 24.04 -14.52
CA GLY A 100 -24.40 24.31 -14.82
C GLY A 100 -23.62 23.11 -15.34
N PHE A 101 -24.25 21.94 -15.49
CA PHE A 101 -23.61 20.76 -16.06
C PHE A 101 -23.67 20.83 -17.59
N ASN A 102 -22.58 21.33 -18.19
CA ASN A 102 -22.50 21.65 -19.62
C ASN A 102 -21.68 20.65 -20.47
N LYS A 103 -21.39 19.45 -19.94
CA LYS A 103 -20.66 18.40 -20.65
C LYS A 103 -21.60 17.29 -21.09
N SER A 104 -21.44 16.80 -22.32
CA SER A 104 -22.21 15.64 -22.77
C SER A 104 -21.83 14.39 -21.95
N GLY A 105 -22.81 13.56 -21.62
CA GLY A 105 -22.56 12.37 -20.78
C GLY A 105 -23.82 11.71 -20.25
N VAL A 106 -23.66 10.68 -19.42
CA VAL A 106 -24.78 9.97 -18.80
C VAL A 106 -25.15 10.63 -17.46
N TYR A 107 -26.41 11.00 -17.30
CA TYR A 107 -26.97 11.62 -16.10
C TYR A 107 -28.16 10.83 -15.58
N THR A 108 -28.44 10.98 -14.29
CA THR A 108 -29.62 10.40 -13.64
C THR A 108 -30.73 11.44 -13.62
N ILE A 109 -31.88 11.11 -14.21
CA ILE A 109 -33.09 11.94 -14.20
C ILE A 109 -34.24 11.24 -13.50
N TYR A 110 -35.19 12.02 -12.99
CA TYR A 110 -36.37 11.58 -12.26
C TYR A 110 -37.61 11.94 -13.05
N ILE A 111 -38.21 10.93 -13.68
CA ILE A 111 -39.40 11.09 -14.51
C ILE A 111 -40.64 10.98 -13.62
N ASN A 112 -41.56 11.92 -13.75
CA ASN A 112 -42.82 11.88 -13.01
C ASN A 112 -43.55 10.55 -13.26
N ASN A 113 -44.11 9.97 -12.20
CA ASN A 113 -44.83 8.69 -12.23
C ASN A 113 -43.98 7.45 -12.57
N VAL A 114 -42.65 7.57 -12.59
CA VAL A 114 -41.72 6.44 -12.65
C VAL A 114 -41.03 6.34 -11.30
N SER A 115 -41.16 5.19 -10.63
CA SER A 115 -40.55 4.98 -9.30
C SER A 115 -39.03 5.05 -9.34
N ASP A 116 -38.44 4.56 -10.43
CA ASP A 116 -37.01 4.35 -10.55
C ASP A 116 -36.37 5.44 -11.41
N PRO A 117 -35.31 6.10 -10.92
CA PRO A 117 -34.56 7.07 -11.71
C PRO A 117 -34.00 6.43 -12.98
N LYS A 118 -33.96 7.20 -14.06
CA LYS A 118 -33.44 6.72 -15.36
C LYS A 118 -32.07 7.32 -15.62
N LYS A 119 -31.14 6.48 -16.05
CA LYS A 119 -29.86 6.91 -16.62
C LYS A 119 -30.08 7.21 -18.10
N VAL A 120 -29.87 8.45 -18.49
CA VAL A 120 -30.03 8.92 -19.87
C VAL A 120 -28.75 9.58 -20.33
N PHE A 121 -28.48 9.53 -21.63
CA PHE A 121 -27.41 10.33 -22.21
C PHE A 121 -27.95 11.75 -22.48
N CYS A 122 -27.28 12.75 -21.91
CA CYS A 122 -27.53 14.15 -22.17
C CYS A 122 -26.49 14.68 -23.16
N ASN A 123 -26.95 15.27 -24.26
CA ASN A 123 -26.08 16.04 -25.15
C ASN A 123 -26.14 17.52 -24.74
N MET A 124 -25.02 18.04 -24.26
CA MET A 124 -24.91 19.40 -23.74
C MET A 124 -24.18 20.35 -24.69
N GLU A 125 -23.73 19.85 -25.84
CA GLU A 125 -22.83 20.57 -26.75
C GLU A 125 -23.55 21.01 -28.03
N ILE A 126 -24.47 20.19 -28.53
CA ILE A 126 -25.16 20.44 -29.79
C ILE A 126 -26.36 21.36 -29.56
N ASN A 127 -26.52 22.36 -30.45
CA ASN A 127 -27.69 23.23 -30.54
C ASN A 127 -28.16 23.83 -29.21
N GLY A 128 -27.21 24.31 -28.39
CA GLY A 128 -27.51 24.97 -27.11
C GLY A 128 -27.61 24.03 -25.90
N GLY A 129 -27.41 22.73 -26.09
CA GLY A 129 -27.35 21.75 -25.01
C GLY A 129 -28.70 21.43 -24.35
N GLY A 130 -28.66 20.59 -23.31
CA GLY A 130 -29.85 20.17 -22.57
C GLY A 130 -30.68 19.08 -23.25
N TRP A 131 -30.16 18.41 -24.28
CA TRP A 131 -30.89 17.41 -25.04
C TRP A 131 -30.89 16.06 -24.33
N THR A 132 -32.08 15.55 -24.01
CA THR A 132 -32.25 14.17 -23.55
C THR A 132 -32.30 13.23 -24.75
N VAL A 133 -31.31 12.37 -24.92
CA VAL A 133 -31.27 11.43 -26.03
C VAL A 133 -32.21 10.26 -25.75
N ILE A 134 -33.27 10.14 -26.56
CA ILE A 134 -34.26 9.05 -26.46
C ILE A 134 -33.88 7.81 -27.27
N GLN A 135 -33.10 8.00 -28.34
CA GLN A 135 -32.67 6.95 -29.25
C GLN A 135 -31.41 7.42 -29.99
N HIS A 136 -30.44 6.52 -30.15
CA HIS A 136 -29.22 6.78 -30.89
C HIS A 136 -28.92 5.60 -31.83
N ARG A 137 -28.48 5.90 -33.07
CA ARG A 137 -28.02 4.95 -34.09
C ARG A 137 -26.69 5.43 -34.62
N GLU A 138 -25.71 4.54 -34.73
CA GLU A 138 -24.38 4.90 -35.22
C GLU A 138 -23.83 3.88 -36.21
N ASP A 139 -23.76 2.61 -35.83
CA ASP A 139 -23.02 1.57 -36.57
C ASP A 139 -23.90 0.42 -37.10
N GLY A 140 -25.19 0.41 -36.77
CA GLY A 140 -26.11 -0.66 -37.16
C GLY A 140 -25.89 -1.99 -36.42
N SER A 141 -25.13 -1.99 -35.32
CA SER A 141 -24.84 -3.20 -34.53
C SER A 141 -26.05 -3.74 -33.73
N LEU A 142 -27.08 -2.90 -33.52
CA LEU A 142 -28.28 -3.24 -32.76
C LEU A 142 -29.47 -3.46 -33.69
N ASP A 143 -30.22 -4.54 -33.46
CA ASP A 143 -31.50 -4.79 -34.12
C ASP A 143 -32.61 -3.95 -33.49
N PHE A 144 -33.45 -3.37 -34.35
CA PHE A 144 -34.59 -2.55 -33.98
C PHE A 144 -35.93 -3.20 -34.36
N GLN A 145 -35.91 -4.39 -34.97
CA GLN A 145 -37.10 -5.20 -35.19
C GLN A 145 -37.48 -5.90 -33.89
N LYS A 146 -38.18 -5.17 -33.01
CA LYS A 146 -38.65 -5.66 -31.72
C LYS A 146 -40.18 -5.76 -31.67
N ASP A 147 -40.68 -6.68 -30.85
CA ASP A 147 -42.10 -6.78 -30.55
C ASP A 147 -42.56 -5.60 -29.70
N ILE A 148 -43.86 -5.30 -29.70
CA ILE A 148 -44.44 -4.13 -29.01
C ILE A 148 -44.24 -4.11 -27.48
N PHE A 149 -43.84 -5.24 -26.89
CA PHE A 149 -43.64 -5.41 -25.45
C PHE A 149 -42.16 -5.32 -25.02
N GLU A 150 -41.26 -5.01 -25.95
CA GLU A 150 -39.81 -4.89 -25.72
C GLU A 150 -39.30 -3.47 -26.04
#